data_AF-A0A529MUS0-F1
#
_entry.id   AF-A0A529MUS0-F1
#
_cell.length_a   1.000
_cell.length_b   1.000
_cell.length_c   1.000
_cell.angle_alpha   90.00
_cell.angle_beta   90.00
_cell.angle_gamma   90.00
#
_symmetry.space_group_name_H-M   'P 1'
#
loop_
_entity.id
_entity.type
_entity.pdbx_description
1 polymer ?
#
loop_
_entity_poly.entity_id
_entity_poly.type
_entity_poly.pdbx_seq_one_letter_code
_entity_poly.pdbx_strand_id
1 'polypeptide(L)'
;MSEPVSPTENEPPPDEAPEPRRREPVFNLPPVVLAAIGICAAVFLLQQYVLDDAQNMVLLYDGAFIPVLYTGKYGFDWFLFTRPFT
;
A
#
# COMPACT_ATOMS: atom_id res chain seq x y z
N MET A 1 39.43 -48.16 -33.70
CA MET A 1 38.46 -47.77 -32.65
C MET A 1 38.95 -46.44 -32.09
N SER A 2 38.54 -45.34 -32.71
CA SER A 2 38.79 -43.98 -32.19
C SER A 2 37.45 -43.48 -31.71
N GLU A 3 37.28 -43.42 -30.39
CA GLU A 3 36.08 -42.88 -29.76
C GLU A 3 36.03 -41.37 -30.03
N PRO A 4 34.89 -40.79 -30.43
CA PRO A 4 34.77 -39.34 -30.52
C PRO A 4 34.81 -38.78 -29.10
N VAL A 5 35.75 -37.88 -28.85
CA VAL A 5 35.80 -37.09 -27.60
C VAL A 5 34.50 -36.31 -27.51
N SER A 6 33.65 -36.70 -26.56
CA SER A 6 32.44 -35.99 -26.17
C SER A 6 32.85 -34.57 -25.73
N PRO A 7 32.32 -33.51 -26.36
CA PRO A 7 32.58 -32.15 -25.90
C PRO A 7 32.05 -32.04 -24.48
N THR A 8 32.96 -31.71 -23.56
CA THR A 8 32.67 -31.44 -22.16
C THR A 8 31.47 -30.51 -22.03
N GLU A 9 30.37 -31.06 -21.55
CA GLU A 9 29.16 -30.36 -21.14
C GLU A 9 29.44 -29.59 -19.83
N ASN A 10 30.30 -28.57 -19.90
CA ASN A 10 30.56 -27.61 -18.81
C ASN A 10 30.92 -26.23 -19.37
N GLU A 11 30.27 -25.79 -20.45
CA GLU A 11 30.26 -24.36 -20.78
C GLU A 11 28.97 -23.78 -20.18
N PRO A 12 29.06 -22.94 -19.12
CA PRO A 12 27.89 -22.21 -18.67
C PRO A 12 27.40 -21.37 -19.85
N PRO A 13 26.09 -21.37 -20.16
CA PRO A 13 25.57 -20.54 -21.24
C PRO A 13 26.03 -19.10 -21.02
N PRO A 14 26.36 -18.37 -22.11
CA PRO A 14 26.91 -17.02 -22.01
C PRO A 14 25.98 -16.17 -21.14
N ASP A 15 26.55 -15.58 -20.09
CA ASP A 15 25.95 -14.61 -19.18
C ASP A 15 24.70 -13.98 -19.80
N GLU A 16 23.52 -14.57 -19.48
CA GLU A 16 22.25 -13.96 -19.84
C GLU A 16 22.22 -12.63 -19.08
N ALA A 17 22.58 -11.57 -19.79
CA ALA A 17 22.50 -10.20 -19.30
C ALA A 17 21.15 -10.07 -18.57
N PRO A 18 21.13 -9.68 -17.29
CA PRO A 18 19.93 -9.75 -16.48
C PRO A 18 18.82 -9.03 -17.23
N GLU A 19 17.80 -9.78 -17.66
CA GLU A 19 16.69 -9.24 -18.42
C GLU A 19 16.21 -7.97 -17.70
N PRO A 20 16.02 -6.85 -18.42
CA PRO A 20 15.58 -5.61 -17.80
C PRO A 20 14.26 -5.90 -17.11
N ARG A 21 14.30 -5.98 -15.78
CA ARG A 21 13.19 -6.34 -14.88
C ARG A 21 11.94 -5.65 -15.38
N ARG A 22 11.10 -6.38 -16.11
CA ARG A 22 9.99 -5.81 -16.89
C ARG A 22 9.09 -5.15 -15.88
N ARG A 23 9.13 -3.80 -15.83
CA ARG A 23 8.32 -3.02 -14.90
C ARG A 23 6.87 -3.26 -15.30
N GLU A 24 6.21 -4.16 -14.58
CA GLU A 24 4.78 -4.36 -14.74
C GLU A 24 4.12 -2.98 -14.60
N PRO A 25 3.23 -2.60 -15.54
CA PRO A 25 2.61 -1.29 -15.49
C PRO A 25 1.90 -1.11 -14.15
N VAL A 26 2.20 -0.01 -13.45
CA VAL A 26 1.54 0.40 -12.19
C VAL A 26 0.03 0.65 -12.37
N PHE A 27 -0.51 0.42 -13.57
CA PHE A 27 -1.90 0.66 -13.95
C PHE A 27 -2.85 -0.48 -13.56
N ASN A 28 -2.34 -1.65 -13.13
CA ASN A 28 -3.18 -2.70 -12.55
C ASN A 28 -3.29 -2.56 -11.02
N LEU A 29 -3.56 -1.35 -10.52
CA LEU A 29 -3.82 -1.19 -9.09
C LEU A 29 -5.17 -1.82 -8.77
N PRO A 30 -5.24 -2.72 -7.77
CA PRO A 30 -6.51 -3.21 -7.29
C PRO A 30 -7.44 -2.03 -6.97
N PRO A 31 -8.74 -2.11 -7.32
CA PRO A 31 -9.68 -1.01 -7.09
C PRO A 31 -9.70 -0.51 -5.64
N VAL A 32 -9.42 -1.40 -4.67
CA VAL A 32 -9.31 -1.04 -3.26
C VAL A 32 -8.15 -0.09 -2.96
N VAL A 33 -7.02 -0.21 -3.68
CA VAL A 33 -5.87 0.69 -3.51
C VAL A 33 -6.21 2.07 -4.06
N LEU A 34 -6.89 2.15 -5.20
CA LEU A 34 -7.40 3.40 -5.75
C LEU A 34 -8.41 4.08 -4.80
N ALA A 35 -9.30 3.28 -4.20
CA ALA A 35 -10.24 3.78 -3.20
C ALA A 35 -9.52 4.37 -1.98
N ALA A 36 -8.51 3.67 -1.46
CA ALA A 36 -7.70 4.15 -0.32
C ALA A 36 -6.98 5.47 -0.66
N ILE A 37 -6.35 5.55 -1.84
CA ILE A 37 -5.72 6.79 -2.32
C ILE A 37 -6.74 7.92 -2.42
N GLY A 38 -7.92 7.64 -2.96
CA GLY A 38 -9.01 8.61 -3.07
C GLY A 38 -9.49 9.14 -1.72
N ILE A 39 -9.63 8.26 -0.72
CA ILE A 39 -9.98 8.65 0.65
C ILE A 39 -8.89 9.55 1.24
N CYS A 40 -7.62 9.17 1.12
CA CYS A 40 -6.51 9.98 1.60
C CYS A 40 -6.49 11.38 0.95
N ALA A 41 -6.69 11.44 -0.37
CA ALA A 41 -6.76 12.70 -1.11
C ALA A 41 -7.94 13.57 -0.65
N ALA A 42 -9.12 12.98 -0.46
CA ALA A 42 -10.30 13.70 0.03
C ALA A 42 -10.08 14.30 1.43
N VAL A 43 -9.51 13.50 2.35
CA VAL A 43 -9.17 13.97 3.70
C VAL A 43 -8.16 15.11 3.64
N PHE A 44 -7.13 15.00 2.80
CA PHE A 44 -6.14 16.07 2.63
C PHE A 44 -6.77 17.37 2.11
N LEU A 45 -7.66 17.29 1.11
CA LEU A 45 -8.35 18.47 0.59
C LEU A 45 -9.25 19.13 1.65
N LEU A 46 -9.95 18.33 2.46
CA LEU A 46 -10.72 18.83 3.60
C LEU A 46 -9.82 19.59 4.58
N GLN A 47 -8.68 19.02 4.97
CA GLN A 47 -7.75 19.67 5.89
C GLN A 47 -7.18 20.98 5.32
N GLN A 48 -6.86 21.01 4.03
CA GLN A 48 -6.18 22.14 3.42
C GLN A 48 -7.11 23.31 3.09
N TYR A 49 -8.38 23.03 2.76
CA TYR A 49 -9.29 24.04 2.18
C TYR A 49 -10.57 24.27 2.99
N VAL A 50 -10.91 23.38 3.92
CA VAL A 50 -12.18 23.45 4.66
C VAL A 50 -11.95 23.66 6.15
N LEU A 51 -10.99 22.95 6.75
CA LEU A 51 -10.76 22.98 8.20
C LEU A 51 -9.83 24.13 8.60
N ASP A 52 -10.13 24.75 9.74
CA ASP A 52 -9.23 25.65 10.45
C ASP A 52 -8.25 24.86 11.35
N ASP A 53 -7.16 25.49 11.79
CA ASP A 53 -6.07 24.82 12.54
C ASP A 53 -6.57 24.08 13.79
N ALA A 54 -7.53 24.67 14.51
CA ALA A 54 -8.14 24.05 15.68
C ALA A 54 -8.96 22.80 15.33
N GLN A 55 -9.71 22.82 14.22
CA GLN A 55 -10.50 21.69 13.75
C GLN A 55 -9.61 20.56 13.22
N ASN A 56 -8.50 20.92 12.58
CA ASN A 56 -7.55 19.93 12.09
C ASN A 56 -6.85 19.20 13.25
N MET A 57 -6.55 19.91 14.35
CA MET A 57 -6.04 19.28 15.57
C MET A 57 -7.06 18.30 16.19
N VAL A 58 -8.34 18.67 16.24
CA VAL A 58 -9.41 17.77 16.72
C VAL A 58 -9.50 16.52 15.82
N LEU A 59 -9.51 16.69 14.50
CA LEU A 59 -9.51 15.57 13.55
C LEU A 59 -8.30 14.65 13.74
N LEU A 60 -7.12 15.22 13.98
CA LEU A 60 -5.90 14.45 14.23
C LEU A 60 -6.00 13.65 15.53
N TYR A 61 -6.44 14.27 16.63
CA TYR A 61 -6.60 13.59 17.91
C TYR A 61 -7.65 12.48 17.83
N ASP A 62 -8.84 12.76 17.31
CA ASP A 62 -9.91 11.77 17.26
C ASP A 62 -9.63 10.66 16.22
N GLY A 63 -9.00 11.02 15.10
CA GLY A 63 -8.62 10.10 14.03
C GLY A 63 -7.44 9.20 14.38
N ALA A 64 -6.42 9.71 15.09
CA ALA A 64 -5.20 8.96 15.40
C ALA A 64 -5.46 7.76 16.32
N PHE A 65 -6.52 7.80 17.12
CA PHE A 65 -6.91 6.70 18.01
C PHE A 65 -7.92 5.73 17.42
N ILE A 66 -8.34 5.91 16.15
CA ILE A 66 -9.18 4.94 15.44
C ILE A 66 -8.62 3.50 15.52
N PRO A 67 -7.30 3.24 15.37
CA PRO A 67 -6.75 1.89 15.52
C PRO A 67 -7.02 1.25 16.89
N VAL A 68 -7.14 2.07 17.95
CA VAL A 68 -7.44 1.59 19.31
C VAL A 68 -8.81 0.91 19.37
N LEU A 69 -9.76 1.37 18.54
CA LEU A 69 -11.12 0.83 18.44
C LEU A 69 -11.13 -0.58 17.84
N TYR A 70 -10.12 -0.93 17.02
CA TYR A 70 -9.98 -2.26 16.40
C TYR A 70 -9.18 -3.25 17.25
N THR A 71 -8.67 -2.84 18.41
CA THR A 71 -7.94 -3.74 19.34
C THR A 71 -8.85 -4.75 20.06
N GLY A 72 -10.16 -4.70 19.83
CA GLY A 72 -11.15 -5.63 20.39
C GLY A 72 -11.43 -5.44 21.88
N LYS A 73 -10.78 -4.47 22.54
CA LYS A 73 -11.02 -4.13 23.96
C LYS A 73 -12.34 -3.38 24.18
N TYR A 74 -12.87 -2.77 23.13
CA TYR A 74 -14.19 -2.15 23.09
C TYR A 74 -14.95 -2.86 21.97
N GLY A 75 -16.14 -3.41 22.27
CA GLY A 75 -16.97 -4.09 21.25
C GLY A 75 -17.28 -3.16 20.08
N PHE A 76 -17.63 -3.72 18.91
CA PHE A 76 -18.04 -2.92 17.75
C PHE A 76 -19.26 -2.07 18.14
N ASP A 77 -19.01 -0.81 18.48
CA ASP A 77 -20.02 0.12 18.96
C ASP A 77 -20.17 1.22 17.91
N TRP A 78 -21.36 1.32 17.34
CA TRP A 78 -21.71 2.34 16.35
C TRP A 78 -21.40 3.75 16.88
N PHE A 79 -21.54 3.95 18.19
CA PHE A 79 -21.21 5.22 18.84
C PHE A 79 -19.70 5.51 18.83
N LEU A 80 -18.84 4.50 18.97
CA LEU A 80 -17.39 4.67 18.86
C LEU A 80 -16.95 5.00 17.44
N PHE A 81 -17.69 4.53 16.43
CA PHE A 81 -17.45 4.82 15.02
C PHE A 81 -17.85 6.24 14.63
N THR A 82 -18.93 6.79 15.20
CA THR A 82 -19.42 8.14 14.87
C THR A 82 -18.80 9.26 15.71
N ARG A 83 -18.17 8.94 16.84
CA ARG A 83 -17.44 9.89 17.70
C ARG A 83 -16.51 10.88 17.02
N PRO A 84 -15.69 10.51 16.00
CA PRO A 84 -14.90 11.51 15.28
C PRO A 84 -15.72 12.58 14.54
N PHE A 85 -17.05 12.46 14.52
CA PHE A 85 -17.99 13.39 13.89
C PHE A 85 -19.00 14.02 14.86
N THR A 86 -18.99 13.69 16.16
CA THR A 86 -19.96 14.18 17.18
C THR A 86 -19.28 14.47 18.51
#